data_AF-D9IP57-F1
#
_entry.id   AF-D9IP57-F1
#
_cell.length_a   1.000
_cell.length_b   1.000
_cell.length_c   1.000
_cell.angle_alpha   90.00
_cell.angle_beta   90.00
_cell.angle_gamma   90.00
#
_symmetry.space_group_name_H-M   'P 1'
#
loop_
_entity.id
_entity.type
_entity.pdbx_description
1 polymer ?
#
loop_
_entity_poly.entity_id
_entity_poly.type
_entity_poly.pdbx_seq_one_letter_code
_entity_poly.pdbx_strand_id
1 'polypeptide(L)'
;LIPVLVVSSLVHIYSIGYMSNDPHNQRFFSYLSLFTFMMLILVTGDSFLLMFVGWEGVGVCSYLLVSFWSSRIAANQSSLSAFLTNRVGDCFLTIGMFAILLSYGNLDYATVFSLSPFMAPVVLIFVGVCLVIGAMAKSSQVGLHVWLPMAMEGPTPVSALIHAATMVTAGVYLLVRSSPLIEYAETVLAICLYLGVFTTVVSSLIGY
;
A
#
# COMPACT_ATOMS: atom_id res chain seq x y z
N LEU A 1 -2.91 0.74 13.54
CA LEU A 1 -1.86 0.15 14.41
C LEU A 1 -2.28 -1.20 14.99
N ILE A 2 -3.39 -1.28 15.75
CA ILE A 2 -3.89 -2.55 16.35
C ILE A 2 -4.07 -3.69 15.32
N PRO A 3 -4.70 -3.49 14.14
CA PRO A 3 -4.90 -4.57 13.18
C PRO A 3 -3.58 -5.17 12.69
N VAL A 4 -2.58 -4.32 12.43
CA VAL A 4 -1.26 -4.73 11.96
C VAL A 4 -0.57 -5.61 13.00
N LEU A 5 -0.56 -5.20 14.27
CA LEU A 5 0.10 -5.97 15.34
C LEU A 5 -0.60 -7.31 15.61
N VAL A 6 -1.92 -7.32 15.70
CA VAL A 6 -2.70 -8.53 15.99
C VAL A 6 -2.54 -9.54 14.85
N VAL A 7 -2.81 -9.13 13.60
CA VAL A 7 -2.72 -10.05 12.46
C VAL A 7 -1.27 -10.47 12.24
N SER A 8 -0.30 -9.57 12.35
CA SER A 8 1.12 -9.93 12.27
C SER A 8 1.50 -10.99 13.30
N SER A 9 1.10 -10.83 14.57
CA SER A 9 1.42 -11.80 15.62
C SER A 9 0.85 -13.19 15.33
N LEU A 10 -0.42 -13.25 14.87
CA LEU A 10 -1.07 -14.50 14.48
C LEU A 10 -0.38 -15.15 13.27
N VAL A 11 -0.01 -14.36 12.26
CA VAL A 11 0.70 -14.85 11.08
C VAL A 11 2.10 -15.37 11.46
N HIS A 12 2.83 -14.70 12.36
CA HIS A 12 4.12 -15.19 12.85
C HIS A 12 3.96 -16.56 13.54
N ILE A 13 2.97 -16.72 14.42
CA ILE A 13 2.70 -18.00 15.11
C ILE A 13 2.35 -19.08 14.09
N TYR A 14 1.47 -18.78 13.13
CA TYR A 14 1.10 -19.70 12.05
C TYR A 14 2.31 -20.13 11.21
N SER A 15 3.22 -19.20 10.90
CA SER A 15 4.38 -19.48 10.07
C SER A 15 5.42 -20.39 10.73
N ILE A 16 5.43 -20.54 12.06
CA ILE A 16 6.34 -21.47 12.76
C ILE A 16 6.04 -22.90 12.33
N GLY A 17 4.75 -23.27 12.28
CA GLY A 17 4.33 -24.60 11.81
C GLY A 17 4.52 -24.74 10.31
N TYR A 18 4.08 -23.75 9.53
CA TYR A 18 4.10 -23.80 8.07
C TYR A 18 5.52 -23.91 7.48
N MET A 19 6.49 -23.16 8.02
CA MET A 19 7.88 -23.11 7.53
C MET A 19 8.84 -24.06 8.29
N SER A 20 8.30 -24.97 9.11
CA SER A 20 9.12 -25.83 9.99
C SER A 20 10.16 -26.68 9.25
N ASN A 21 9.83 -27.14 8.04
CA ASN A 21 10.67 -27.99 7.22
C ASN A 21 11.52 -27.22 6.19
N ASP A 22 11.37 -25.90 6.10
CA ASP A 22 12.06 -25.09 5.10
C ASP A 22 13.44 -24.64 5.62
N PRO A 23 14.55 -24.89 4.89
CA PRO A 23 15.90 -24.57 5.35
C PRO A 23 16.18 -23.07 5.47
N HIS A 24 15.35 -22.23 4.82
CA HIS A 24 15.49 -20.77 4.79
C HIS A 24 14.55 -20.04 5.75
N ASN A 25 14.04 -20.72 6.79
CA ASN A 25 13.07 -20.15 7.73
C ASN A 25 13.54 -18.86 8.42
N GLN A 26 14.84 -18.72 8.77
CA GLN A 26 15.39 -17.51 9.40
C GLN A 26 15.23 -16.28 8.50
N ARG A 27 15.50 -16.44 7.20
CA ARG A 27 15.31 -15.39 6.20
C ARG A 27 13.84 -15.01 6.09
N PHE A 28 12.94 -15.99 6.10
CA PHE A 28 11.49 -15.76 6.05
C PHE A 28 11.03 -14.88 7.22
N PHE A 29 11.38 -15.27 8.45
CA PHE A 29 11.00 -14.50 9.65
C PHE A 29 11.62 -13.10 9.66
N SER A 30 12.87 -12.94 9.20
CA SER A 30 13.48 -11.61 9.09
C SER A 30 12.70 -10.68 8.15
N TYR A 31 12.25 -11.19 6.99
CA TYR A 31 11.47 -10.42 6.03
C TYR A 31 10.07 -10.12 6.55
N LEU A 32 9.44 -11.07 7.24
CA LEU A 32 8.12 -10.90 7.83
C LEU A 32 8.17 -9.83 8.95
N SER A 33 9.17 -9.90 9.84
CA SER A 33 9.38 -8.87 10.86
C SER A 33 9.71 -7.50 10.24
N LEU A 34 10.57 -7.44 9.24
CA LEU A 34 10.89 -6.20 8.53
C LEU A 34 9.65 -5.58 7.86
N PHE A 35 8.83 -6.41 7.22
CA PHE A 35 7.58 -5.99 6.61
C PHE A 35 6.66 -5.34 7.65
N THR A 36 6.54 -5.95 8.83
CA THR A 36 5.67 -5.44 9.90
C THR A 36 6.21 -4.14 10.50
N PHE A 37 7.53 -4.03 10.64
CA PHE A 37 8.20 -2.81 11.06
C PHE A 37 7.97 -1.66 10.07
N MET A 38 8.12 -1.91 8.76
CA MET A 38 7.87 -0.90 7.73
C MET A 38 6.39 -0.46 7.70
N MET A 39 5.47 -1.40 7.93
CA MET A 39 4.04 -1.07 8.07
C MET A 39 3.75 -0.24 9.33
N LEU A 40 4.47 -0.47 10.43
CA LEU A 40 4.36 0.37 11.62
C LEU A 40 4.86 1.79 11.33
N ILE A 41 6.02 1.95 10.69
CA ILE A 41 6.53 3.27 10.25
C ILE A 41 5.48 4.01 9.41
N LEU A 42 4.88 3.33 8.44
CA LEU A 42 3.85 3.90 7.55
C LEU A 42 2.67 4.46 8.35
N VAL A 43 2.18 3.71 9.34
CA VAL A 43 0.98 4.07 10.12
C VAL A 43 1.30 5.08 11.22
N THR A 44 2.48 5.06 11.81
CA THR A 44 2.88 6.01 12.87
C THR A 44 3.44 7.32 12.34
N GLY A 45 3.64 7.44 11.02
CA GLY A 45 4.17 8.65 10.40
C GLY A 45 3.32 9.89 10.71
N ASP A 46 4.00 11.01 10.94
CA ASP A 46 3.42 12.34 11.17
C ASP A 46 3.58 13.27 9.94
N SER A 47 4.27 12.80 8.91
CA SER A 47 4.49 13.49 7.64
C SER A 47 4.28 12.55 6.46
N PHE A 48 3.95 13.13 5.30
CA PHE A 48 3.84 12.37 4.04
C PHE A 48 5.15 11.68 3.66
N LEU A 49 6.31 12.28 4.00
CA LEU A 49 7.62 11.71 3.72
C LEU A 49 7.85 10.42 4.52
N LEU A 50 7.60 10.44 5.84
CA LEU A 50 7.80 9.25 6.68
C LEU A 50 6.82 8.13 6.29
N MET A 51 5.58 8.49 5.96
CA MET A 51 4.61 7.55 5.38
C MET A 51 5.15 6.94 4.08
N PHE A 52 5.76 7.73 3.18
CA PHE A 52 6.34 7.24 1.93
C PHE A 52 7.53 6.28 2.16
N VAL A 53 8.36 6.54 3.17
CA VAL A 53 9.43 5.60 3.55
C VAL A 53 8.85 4.23 3.95
N GLY A 54 7.81 4.21 4.79
CA GLY A 54 7.11 2.98 5.14
C GLY A 54 6.42 2.33 3.93
N TRP A 55 5.82 3.14 3.06
CA TRP A 55 5.14 2.71 1.83
C TRP A 55 6.05 1.93 0.88
N GLU A 56 7.24 2.48 0.66
CA GLU A 56 8.30 1.88 -0.14
C GLU A 56 8.89 0.65 0.53
N GLY A 57 9.16 0.73 1.84
CA GLY A 57 9.65 -0.38 2.64
C GLY A 57 8.72 -1.60 2.57
N VAL A 58 7.40 -1.39 2.69
CA VAL A 58 6.38 -2.45 2.52
C VAL A 58 6.42 -3.01 1.09
N GLY A 59 6.63 -2.16 0.07
CA GLY A 59 6.77 -2.58 -1.32
C GLY A 59 7.97 -3.51 -1.55
N VAL A 60 9.15 -3.12 -1.06
CA VAL A 60 10.37 -3.93 -1.15
C VAL A 60 10.22 -5.23 -0.36
N CYS A 61 9.67 -5.19 0.85
CA CYS A 61 9.46 -6.40 1.64
C CYS A 61 8.47 -7.36 0.97
N SER A 62 7.41 -6.83 0.35
CA SER A 62 6.46 -7.66 -0.41
C SER A 62 7.13 -8.37 -1.59
N TYR A 63 7.99 -7.67 -2.33
CA TYR A 63 8.78 -8.25 -3.41
C TYR A 63 9.66 -9.40 -2.91
N LEU A 64 10.39 -9.20 -1.81
CA LEU A 64 11.28 -10.21 -1.22
C LEU A 64 10.52 -11.44 -0.68
N LEU A 65 9.33 -11.23 -0.13
CA LEU A 65 8.49 -12.31 0.41
C LEU A 65 7.80 -13.12 -0.69
N VAL A 66 7.31 -12.48 -1.76
CA VAL A 66 6.74 -13.19 -2.92
C VAL A 66 7.83 -13.97 -3.67
N SER A 67 9.04 -13.40 -3.80
CA SER A 67 10.21 -14.07 -4.40
C SER A 67 10.99 -14.97 -3.43
N PHE A 68 10.41 -15.36 -2.29
CA PHE A 68 11.12 -16.13 -1.27
C PHE A 68 11.71 -17.44 -1.81
N TRP A 69 10.95 -18.17 -2.65
CA TRP A 69 11.44 -19.33 -3.38
C TRP A 69 12.02 -18.92 -4.73
N SER A 70 13.19 -18.28 -4.70
CA SER A 70 13.86 -17.70 -5.87
C SER A 70 14.20 -18.70 -6.99
N SER A 71 14.17 -20.01 -6.72
CA SER A 71 14.33 -21.07 -7.72
C SER A 71 13.14 -21.18 -8.68
N ARG A 72 11.96 -20.71 -8.26
CA ARG A 72 10.74 -20.75 -9.08
C ARG A 72 10.65 -19.49 -9.94
N ILE A 73 10.81 -19.66 -11.24
CA ILE A 73 10.75 -18.55 -12.21
C ILE A 73 9.41 -17.80 -12.14
N ALA A 74 8.30 -18.51 -11.96
CA ALA A 74 6.98 -17.91 -11.79
C ALA A 74 6.87 -16.98 -10.56
N ALA A 75 7.51 -17.35 -9.44
CA ALA A 75 7.55 -16.52 -8.23
C ALA A 75 8.36 -15.23 -8.44
N ASN A 76 9.45 -15.30 -9.20
CA ASN A 76 10.26 -14.11 -9.53
C ASN A 76 9.55 -13.19 -10.54
N GLN A 77 8.84 -13.76 -11.52
CA GLN A 77 8.08 -12.97 -12.49
C GLN A 77 6.88 -12.28 -11.83
N SER A 78 6.18 -12.97 -10.93
CA SER A 78 5.06 -12.41 -10.16
C SER A 78 5.51 -11.37 -9.14
N SER A 79 6.63 -11.58 -8.44
CA SER A 79 7.16 -10.56 -7.53
C SER A 79 7.58 -9.31 -8.29
N LEU A 80 8.23 -9.45 -9.45
CA LEU A 80 8.66 -8.33 -10.28
C LEU A 80 7.46 -7.57 -10.85
N SER A 81 6.44 -8.27 -11.37
CA SER A 81 5.23 -7.61 -11.87
C SER A 81 4.54 -6.84 -10.75
N ALA A 82 4.43 -7.42 -9.55
CA ALA A 82 3.86 -6.73 -8.40
C ALA A 82 4.67 -5.51 -7.97
N PHE A 83 5.99 -5.61 -7.93
CA PHE A 83 6.85 -4.49 -7.60
C PHE A 83 6.70 -3.36 -8.63
N LEU A 84 6.73 -3.67 -9.93
CA LEU A 84 6.62 -2.68 -11.00
C LEU A 84 5.24 -2.00 -11.02
N THR A 85 4.15 -2.74 -10.85
CA THR A 85 2.80 -2.14 -10.80
C THR A 85 2.66 -1.19 -9.62
N ASN A 86 3.21 -1.54 -8.45
CA ASN A 86 3.24 -0.64 -7.31
C ASN A 86 4.10 0.61 -7.58
N ARG A 87 5.26 0.45 -8.23
CA ARG A 87 6.14 1.57 -8.59
C ARG A 87 5.51 2.61 -9.49
N VAL A 88 4.59 2.21 -10.37
CA VAL A 88 3.79 3.15 -11.16
C VAL A 88 2.95 4.03 -10.23
N GLY A 89 2.29 3.45 -9.23
CA GLY A 89 1.55 4.23 -8.21
C GLY A 89 2.46 5.10 -7.36
N ASP A 90 3.63 4.59 -6.97
CA ASP A 90 4.62 5.32 -6.18
C ASP A 90 5.13 6.57 -6.92
N CYS A 91 5.24 6.51 -8.25
CA CYS A 91 5.55 7.68 -9.07
C CYS A 91 4.48 8.78 -8.93
N PHE A 92 3.19 8.43 -9.00
CA PHE A 92 2.14 9.43 -8.79
C PHE A 92 2.09 9.93 -7.35
N LEU A 93 2.33 9.07 -6.37
CA LEU A 93 2.43 9.48 -4.97
C LEU A 93 3.58 10.48 -4.76
N THR A 94 4.75 10.25 -5.36
CA THR A 94 5.89 11.19 -5.28
C THR A 94 5.59 12.51 -5.98
N ILE A 95 4.94 12.50 -7.16
CA ILE A 95 4.47 13.72 -7.83
C ILE A 95 3.48 14.49 -6.92
N GLY A 96 2.56 13.79 -6.27
CA GLY A 96 1.63 14.38 -5.31
C GLY A 96 2.35 15.02 -4.12
N MET A 97 3.36 14.34 -3.56
CA MET A 97 4.18 14.89 -2.48
C MET A 97 4.97 16.13 -2.92
N PHE A 98 5.56 16.13 -4.12
CA PHE A 98 6.23 17.32 -4.65
C PHE A 98 5.25 18.48 -4.83
N ALA A 99 4.03 18.22 -5.31
CA ALA A 99 3.00 19.24 -5.40
C ALA A 99 2.58 19.79 -4.03
N ILE A 100 2.48 18.93 -3.00
CA ILE A 100 2.25 19.36 -1.62
C ILE A 100 3.41 20.24 -1.14
N LEU A 101 4.65 19.81 -1.34
CA LEU A 101 5.83 20.58 -0.91
C LEU A 101 5.89 21.95 -1.58
N LEU A 102 5.57 22.05 -2.88
CA LEU A 102 5.58 23.31 -3.62
C LEU A 102 4.44 24.26 -3.23
N SER A 103 3.27 23.73 -2.86
CA SER A 103 2.09 24.55 -2.53
C SER A 103 2.00 24.92 -1.04
N TYR A 104 2.39 24.02 -0.15
CA TYR A 104 2.30 24.21 1.30
C TYR A 104 3.65 24.54 1.96
N GLY A 105 4.77 24.31 1.27
CA GLY A 105 6.12 24.52 1.81
C GLY A 105 6.59 23.47 2.83
N ASN A 106 5.73 22.51 3.19
CA ASN A 106 6.03 21.45 4.14
C ASN A 106 5.21 20.17 3.82
N LEU A 107 5.69 19.02 4.30
CA LEU A 107 5.05 17.69 4.16
C LEU A 107 4.43 17.18 5.46
N ASP A 108 4.46 17.96 6.53
CA ASP A 108 3.85 17.60 7.81
C ASP A 108 2.33 17.64 7.71
N TYR A 109 1.67 16.65 8.32
CA TYR A 109 0.20 16.56 8.25
C TYR A 109 -0.48 17.77 8.88
N ALA A 110 0.03 18.25 10.02
CA ALA A 110 -0.56 19.38 10.73
C ALA A 110 -0.61 20.65 9.86
N THR A 111 0.49 20.96 9.15
CA THR A 111 0.58 22.15 8.30
C THR A 111 -0.32 22.00 7.07
N VAL A 112 -0.25 20.85 6.40
CA VAL A 112 -1.04 20.59 5.17
C VAL A 112 -2.53 20.65 5.45
N PHE A 113 -3.00 20.03 6.55
CA PHE A 113 -4.43 20.01 6.89
C PHE A 113 -4.95 21.35 7.42
N SER A 114 -4.11 22.17 8.06
CA SER A 114 -4.52 23.50 8.51
C SER A 114 -4.72 24.48 7.35
N LEU A 115 -3.96 24.29 6.26
CA LEU A 115 -3.96 25.18 5.10
C LEU A 115 -4.86 24.69 3.97
N SER A 116 -5.26 23.40 3.97
CA SER A 116 -6.11 22.81 2.93
C SER A 116 -7.40 23.59 2.63
N PRO A 117 -8.11 24.21 3.61
CA PRO A 117 -9.34 24.95 3.30
C PRO A 117 -9.11 26.24 2.50
N PHE A 118 -7.87 26.76 2.52
CA PHE A 118 -7.50 28.03 1.88
C PHE A 118 -6.84 27.84 0.51
N MET A 119 -6.57 26.60 0.12
CA MET A 119 -5.89 26.31 -1.13
C MET A 119 -6.84 26.35 -2.33
N ALA A 120 -6.29 26.68 -3.50
CA ALA A 120 -7.06 26.68 -4.73
C ALA A 120 -7.58 25.26 -5.05
N PRO A 121 -8.85 25.10 -5.50
CA PRO A 121 -9.43 23.80 -5.82
C PRO A 121 -8.60 22.98 -6.81
N VAL A 122 -7.96 23.64 -7.78
CA VAL A 122 -7.12 22.96 -8.77
C VAL A 122 -5.94 22.22 -8.13
N VAL A 123 -5.32 22.80 -7.11
CA VAL A 123 -4.19 22.18 -6.39
C VAL A 123 -4.68 20.98 -5.58
N LEU A 124 -5.80 21.13 -4.87
CA LEU A 124 -6.42 20.08 -4.07
C LEU A 124 -6.82 18.88 -4.93
N ILE A 125 -7.42 19.14 -6.11
CA ILE A 125 -7.80 18.10 -7.06
C ILE A 125 -6.56 17.39 -7.61
N PHE A 126 -5.54 18.14 -8.02
CA PHE A 126 -4.31 17.55 -8.56
C PHE A 126 -3.61 16.64 -7.55
N VAL A 127 -3.39 17.15 -6.32
CA VAL A 127 -2.80 16.38 -5.22
C VAL A 127 -3.68 15.16 -4.90
N GLY A 128 -4.99 15.35 -4.76
CA GLY A 128 -5.93 14.28 -4.45
C GLY A 128 -5.93 13.16 -5.48
N VAL A 129 -5.93 13.49 -6.79
CA VAL A 129 -5.84 12.49 -7.87
C VAL A 129 -4.51 11.72 -7.81
N CYS A 130 -3.39 12.39 -7.59
CA CYS A 130 -2.09 11.74 -7.40
C CYS A 130 -2.09 10.75 -6.22
N LEU A 131 -2.66 11.17 -5.08
CA LEU A 131 -2.83 10.32 -3.90
C LEU A 131 -3.75 9.12 -4.18
N VAL A 132 -4.84 9.32 -4.92
CA VAL A 132 -5.74 8.23 -5.33
C VAL A 132 -5.06 7.22 -6.23
N ILE A 133 -4.26 7.65 -7.21
CA ILE A 133 -3.53 6.71 -8.09
C ILE A 133 -2.47 5.93 -7.29
N GLY A 134 -1.79 6.58 -6.34
CA GLY A 134 -0.90 5.89 -5.41
C GLY A 134 -1.65 4.83 -4.60
N ALA A 135 -2.76 5.21 -3.96
CA ALA A 135 -3.61 4.30 -3.20
C ALA A 135 -4.12 3.14 -4.05
N MET A 136 -4.60 3.42 -5.26
CA MET A 136 -5.12 2.47 -6.24
C MET A 136 -4.12 1.36 -6.57
N ALA A 137 -2.84 1.68 -6.67
CA ALA A 137 -1.78 0.70 -6.90
C ALA A 137 -1.64 -0.27 -5.71
N LYS A 138 -1.46 0.26 -4.49
CA LYS A 138 -1.29 -0.56 -3.28
C LYS A 138 -2.53 -1.34 -2.88
N SER A 139 -3.73 -0.80 -3.12
CA SER A 139 -5.00 -1.46 -2.80
C SER A 139 -5.58 -2.27 -3.96
N SER A 140 -4.81 -2.48 -5.03
CA SER A 140 -5.17 -3.36 -6.15
C SER A 140 -6.54 -3.03 -6.75
N GLN A 141 -6.79 -1.75 -7.00
CA GLN A 141 -8.05 -1.33 -7.61
C GLN A 141 -8.03 -1.53 -9.13
N VAL A 142 -9.20 -1.58 -9.76
CA VAL A 142 -9.32 -1.85 -11.20
C VAL A 142 -8.49 -0.85 -12.01
N GLY A 143 -7.71 -1.36 -12.98
CA GLY A 143 -6.65 -0.64 -13.68
C GLY A 143 -5.24 -1.02 -13.22
N LEU A 144 -5.02 -1.12 -11.89
CA LEU A 144 -3.74 -1.55 -11.28
C LEU A 144 -3.90 -2.83 -10.43
N HIS A 145 -4.98 -3.58 -10.63
CA HIS A 145 -5.31 -4.77 -9.85
C HIS A 145 -4.49 -6.03 -10.19
N VAL A 146 -3.89 -6.10 -11.38
CA VAL A 146 -3.30 -7.32 -11.99
C VAL A 146 -2.22 -7.97 -11.12
N TRP A 147 -1.52 -7.19 -10.27
CA TRP A 147 -0.46 -7.74 -9.45
C TRP A 147 -0.95 -8.63 -8.30
N LEU A 148 -2.17 -8.42 -7.81
CA LEU A 148 -2.65 -9.06 -6.58
C LEU A 148 -2.91 -10.56 -6.76
N PRO A 149 -3.55 -11.04 -7.86
CA PRO A 149 -3.66 -12.48 -8.11
C PRO A 149 -2.29 -13.14 -8.31
N MET A 150 -1.35 -12.45 -8.95
CA MET A 150 0.00 -12.98 -9.22
C MET A 150 0.82 -13.14 -7.94
N ALA A 151 0.61 -12.28 -6.94
CA ALA A 151 1.32 -12.33 -5.66
C ALA A 151 1.01 -13.59 -4.82
N MET A 152 0.00 -14.39 -5.21
CA MET A 152 -0.34 -15.67 -4.58
C MET A 152 0.70 -16.78 -4.78
N GLU A 153 1.73 -16.54 -5.61
CA GLU A 153 2.90 -17.42 -5.76
C GLU A 153 3.79 -17.47 -4.51
N GLY A 154 3.66 -16.50 -3.60
CA GLY A 154 4.37 -16.48 -2.33
C GLY A 154 3.85 -17.50 -1.31
N PRO A 155 4.56 -17.71 -0.18
CA PRO A 155 4.11 -18.59 0.90
C PRO A 155 2.76 -18.14 1.48
N THR A 156 1.88 -19.08 1.86
CA THR A 156 0.53 -18.74 2.35
C THR A 156 0.48 -17.77 3.54
N PRO A 157 1.43 -17.77 4.52
CA PRO A 157 1.43 -16.76 5.58
C PRO A 157 1.69 -15.34 5.05
N VAL A 158 2.45 -15.20 3.96
CA VAL A 158 2.72 -13.91 3.31
C VAL A 158 1.45 -13.39 2.67
N SER A 159 0.75 -14.23 1.91
CA SER A 159 -0.53 -13.88 1.30
C SER A 159 -1.54 -13.43 2.37
N ALA A 160 -1.62 -14.14 3.51
CA ALA A 160 -2.46 -13.73 4.64
C ALA A 160 -2.09 -12.34 5.17
N LEU A 161 -0.80 -12.04 5.34
CA LEU A 161 -0.35 -10.73 5.84
C LEU A 161 -0.62 -9.60 4.83
N ILE A 162 -0.23 -9.79 3.57
CA ILE A 162 -0.32 -8.80 2.50
C ILE A 162 -1.78 -8.47 2.16
N HIS A 163 -2.60 -9.50 1.96
CA HIS A 163 -3.98 -9.33 1.46
C HIS A 163 -4.98 -9.00 2.56
N ALA A 164 -4.76 -9.43 3.81
CA ALA A 164 -5.75 -9.19 4.86
C ALA A 164 -5.51 -7.88 5.62
N ALA A 165 -4.26 -7.55 5.97
CA ALA A 165 -4.04 -6.61 7.08
C ALA A 165 -3.08 -5.45 6.81
N THR A 166 -2.34 -5.44 5.70
CA THR A 166 -1.19 -4.53 5.57
C THR A 166 -1.14 -3.82 4.24
N MET A 167 -0.66 -4.47 3.18
CA MET A 167 -0.33 -3.80 1.92
C MET A 167 -1.56 -3.19 1.25
N VAL A 168 -2.66 -3.95 1.12
CA VAL A 168 -3.90 -3.43 0.51
C VAL A 168 -4.57 -2.37 1.37
N THR A 169 -4.44 -2.49 2.69
CA THR A 169 -5.00 -1.52 3.64
C THR A 169 -4.22 -0.21 3.67
N ALA A 170 -2.94 -0.20 3.26
CA ALA A 170 -2.12 1.00 3.22
C ALA A 170 -2.69 2.05 2.25
N GLY A 171 -3.23 1.62 1.10
CA GLY A 171 -3.90 2.53 0.15
C GLY A 171 -5.12 3.20 0.75
N VAL A 172 -5.97 2.43 1.44
CA VAL A 172 -7.15 2.98 2.13
C VAL A 172 -6.73 3.88 3.29
N TYR A 173 -5.72 3.47 4.06
CA TYR A 173 -5.17 4.27 5.16
C TYR A 173 -4.69 5.64 4.68
N LEU A 174 -3.99 5.70 3.55
CA LEU A 174 -3.53 6.96 2.97
C LEU A 174 -4.71 7.90 2.66
N LEU A 175 -5.78 7.40 2.03
CA LEU A 175 -6.96 8.21 1.70
C LEU A 175 -7.74 8.66 2.94
N VAL A 176 -7.87 7.79 3.95
CA VAL A 176 -8.51 8.15 5.22
C VAL A 176 -7.67 9.18 5.98
N ARG A 177 -6.34 9.02 6.00
CA ARG A 177 -5.44 9.95 6.68
C ARG A 177 -5.42 11.32 6.00
N SER A 178 -5.55 11.36 4.67
CA SER A 178 -5.65 12.59 3.89
C SER A 178 -7.09 13.11 3.74
N SER A 179 -8.06 12.59 4.48
CA SER A 179 -9.45 13.08 4.42
C SER A 179 -9.58 14.59 4.64
N PRO A 180 -8.84 15.26 5.56
CA PRO A 180 -8.94 16.71 5.73
C PRO A 180 -8.44 17.53 4.52
N LEU A 181 -7.76 16.88 3.58
CA LEU A 181 -7.38 17.48 2.29
C LEU A 181 -8.41 17.13 1.21
N ILE A 182 -8.82 15.87 1.13
CA ILE A 182 -9.69 15.35 0.06
C ILE A 182 -11.13 15.86 0.20
N GLU A 183 -11.59 16.18 1.42
CA GLU A 183 -12.95 16.69 1.67
C GLU A 183 -13.25 17.99 0.90
N TYR A 184 -12.23 18.80 0.63
CA TYR A 184 -12.34 20.03 -0.16
C TYR A 184 -12.27 19.82 -1.68
N ALA A 185 -12.18 18.57 -2.14
CA ALA A 185 -12.08 18.19 -3.55
C ALA A 185 -13.17 17.18 -3.93
N GLU A 186 -14.39 17.69 -4.21
CA GLU A 186 -15.56 16.87 -4.58
C GLU A 186 -15.29 15.91 -5.75
N THR A 187 -14.49 16.34 -6.73
CA THR A 187 -14.12 15.49 -7.87
C THR A 187 -13.29 14.27 -7.46
N VAL A 188 -12.39 14.42 -6.48
CA VAL A 188 -11.56 13.33 -5.97
C VAL A 188 -12.41 12.34 -5.19
N LEU A 189 -13.34 12.83 -4.37
CA LEU A 189 -14.32 12.00 -3.67
C LEU A 189 -15.18 11.18 -4.65
N ALA A 190 -15.66 11.82 -5.72
CA ALA A 190 -16.42 11.13 -6.77
C ALA A 190 -15.59 10.03 -7.45
N ILE A 191 -14.31 10.30 -7.76
CA ILE A 191 -13.40 9.29 -8.33
C ILE A 191 -13.25 8.11 -7.36
N CYS A 192 -13.00 8.36 -6.07
CA CYS A 192 -12.89 7.30 -5.05
C CYS A 192 -14.15 6.42 -5.01
N LEU A 193 -15.33 7.04 -5.06
CA LEU A 193 -16.61 6.32 -5.03
C LEU A 193 -16.76 5.43 -6.27
N TYR A 194 -16.65 6.00 -7.48
CA TYR A 194 -16.84 5.24 -8.71
C TYR A 194 -15.81 4.13 -8.88
N LEU A 195 -14.54 4.40 -8.54
CA LEU A 195 -13.46 3.45 -8.62
C LEU A 195 -13.64 2.29 -7.62
N GLY A 196 -14.10 2.59 -6.40
CA GLY A 196 -14.44 1.57 -5.41
C GLY A 196 -15.62 0.70 -5.85
N VAL A 197 -16.72 1.31 -6.30
CA VAL A 197 -17.90 0.59 -6.82
C VAL A 197 -17.50 -0.32 -7.98
N PHE A 198 -16.79 0.22 -8.97
CA PHE A 198 -16.36 -0.57 -10.12
C PHE A 198 -15.44 -1.72 -9.72
N THR A 199 -14.51 -1.49 -8.79
CA THR A 199 -13.61 -2.53 -8.29
C THR A 199 -14.37 -3.63 -7.56
N THR A 200 -15.34 -3.29 -6.72
CA THR A 200 -16.15 -4.31 -6.03
C THR A 200 -16.98 -5.15 -7.00
N VAL A 201 -17.61 -4.54 -8.00
CA VAL A 201 -18.41 -5.27 -8.99
C VAL A 201 -17.53 -6.18 -9.84
N VAL A 202 -16.43 -5.66 -10.40
CA VAL A 202 -15.53 -6.44 -11.26
C VAL A 202 -14.89 -7.59 -10.48
N SER A 203 -14.37 -7.33 -9.27
CA SER A 203 -13.77 -8.39 -8.44
C SER A 203 -14.79 -9.46 -8.06
N SER A 204 -16.03 -9.09 -7.75
CA SER A 204 -17.09 -10.06 -7.46
C SER A 204 -17.40 -10.95 -8.67
N LEU A 205 -17.39 -10.42 -9.88
CA LEU A 205 -17.67 -11.19 -11.11
C LEU A 205 -16.52 -12.13 -11.49
N ILE A 206 -15.28 -11.77 -11.17
CA ILE A 206 -14.09 -12.60 -11.45
C ILE A 206 -13.87 -13.67 -10.36
N GLY A 207 -14.27 -13.37 -9.13
CA GLY A 207 -14.06 -14.23 -7.96
C GLY A 207 -15.02 -15.42 -7.83
N TYR A 208 -16.02 -15.53 -8.72
CA TYR A 208 -16.86 -16.73 -8.89
C TYR A 208 -16.20 -17.73 -9.84
#